data_AF-A0A3M5DB97-F1
#
_entry.id   AF-A0A3M5DB97-F1
#
_cell.length_a   1.000
_cell.length_b   1.000
_cell.length_c   1.000
_cell.angle_alpha   90.00
_cell.angle_beta   90.00
_cell.angle_gamma   90.00
#
_symmetry.space_group_name_H-M   'P 1'
#
loop_
_entity.id
_entity.type
_entity.pdbx_description
1 polymer ?
#
loop_
_entity_poly.entity_id
_entity_poly.type
_entity_poly.pdbx_seq_one_letter_code
_entity_poly.pdbx_strand_id
1 'polypeptide(L)'
;MHLDLSELTQLAPIFRELFKGYHISHRDPELYTQLSSHQDQYRGLFRAMGFELVCDTRGFYYFVPEQVGAQVNKTAQRLALFTFILVEHLADQGRDPLSVLDGG
;
A
#
# COMPACT_ATOMS: atom_id res chain seq x y z
N MET A 1 -26.30 9.00 5.69
CA MET A 1 -25.62 7.69 5.71
C MET A 1 -26.12 6.97 6.95
N HIS A 2 -26.80 5.84 6.79
CA HIS A 2 -27.14 4.96 7.91
C HIS A 2 -25.95 4.03 8.11
N LEU A 3 -25.41 3.98 9.32
CA LEU A 3 -24.24 3.18 9.66
C LEU A 3 -24.70 2.16 10.70
N ASP A 4 -24.70 0.89 10.30
CA ASP A 4 -25.07 -0.21 11.17
C ASP A 4 -23.83 -1.06 11.46
N LEU A 5 -23.28 -0.90 12.66
CA LEU A 5 -22.09 -1.64 13.09
C LEU A 5 -22.33 -3.14 13.20
N SER A 6 -23.59 -3.60 13.29
CA SER A 6 -23.90 -5.03 13.38
C SER A 6 -23.68 -5.76 12.05
N GLU A 7 -23.75 -5.05 10.92
CA GLU A 7 -23.49 -5.60 9.58
C GLU A 7 -21.99 -5.70 9.27
N LEU A 8 -21.17 -4.89 9.93
CA LEU A 8 -19.72 -4.79 9.73
C LEU A 8 -18.95 -5.82 10.58
N THR A 9 -19.28 -7.09 10.41
CA THR A 9 -18.76 -8.20 11.24
C THR A 9 -17.23 -8.34 11.19
N GLN A 10 -16.60 -7.88 10.11
CA GLN A 10 -15.15 -7.93 9.90
C GLN A 10 -14.45 -6.57 10.13
N LEU A 11 -15.12 -5.61 10.78
CA LEU A 11 -14.58 -4.26 10.98
C LEU A 11 -13.19 -4.26 11.65
N ALA A 12 -13.04 -4.97 12.75
CA ALA A 12 -11.78 -5.01 13.50
C ALA A 12 -10.60 -5.62 12.70
N PRO A 13 -10.73 -6.81 12.07
CA PRO A 13 -9.64 -7.36 11.26
C PRO A 13 -9.37 -6.53 10.00
N ILE A 14 -10.40 -6.00 9.32
CA ILE A 14 -10.22 -5.10 8.17
C ILE A 14 -9.38 -3.88 8.58
N PHE A 15 -9.79 -3.19 9.66
CA PHE A 15 -9.07 -2.00 10.11
C PHE A 15 -7.62 -2.31 10.47
N ARG A 16 -7.36 -3.43 11.16
CA ARG A 16 -6.02 -3.85 11.55
C ARG A 16 -5.08 -4.04 10.36
N GLU A 17 -5.54 -4.68 9.30
CA GLU A 17 -4.69 -4.92 8.13
C GLU A 17 -4.46 -3.64 7.34
N LEU A 18 -5.52 -2.86 7.09
CA LEU A 18 -5.40 -1.58 6.39
C LEU A 18 -4.51 -0.58 7.14
N PHE A 19 -4.59 -0.53 8.48
CA PHE A 19 -3.80 0.38 9.31
C PHE A 19 -2.29 0.09 9.24
N LYS A 20 -1.88 -1.16 8.96
CA LYS A 20 -0.47 -1.52 8.73
C LYS A 20 0.01 -1.17 7.31
N GLY A 21 -0.86 -0.65 6.44
CA GLY A 21 -0.59 -0.41 5.03
C GLY A 21 -0.78 -1.64 4.13
N TYR A 22 -1.44 -2.70 4.62
CA TYR A 22 -1.74 -3.88 3.80
C TYR A 22 -2.85 -3.59 2.78
N HIS A 23 -2.77 -4.25 1.63
CA HIS A 23 -3.76 -4.14 0.56
C HIS A 23 -4.65 -5.39 0.58
N ILE A 24 -5.92 -5.22 0.98
CA ILE A 24 -6.87 -6.33 1.05
C ILE A 24 -7.40 -6.60 -0.35
N SER A 25 -7.25 -7.84 -0.82
CA SER A 25 -7.61 -8.25 -2.20
C SER A 25 -8.41 -9.54 -2.18
N HIS A 26 -8.70 -10.11 -3.36
CA HIS A 26 -9.35 -11.42 -3.50
C HIS A 26 -8.57 -12.58 -2.84
N ARG A 27 -7.30 -12.37 -2.45
CA ARG A 27 -6.51 -13.31 -1.63
C ARG A 27 -7.01 -13.41 -0.18
N ASP A 28 -7.79 -12.43 0.25
CA ASP A 28 -8.36 -12.28 1.59
C ASP A 28 -9.91 -12.37 1.50
N PRO A 29 -10.48 -13.51 1.10
CA PRO A 29 -11.85 -13.59 0.59
C PRO A 29 -12.92 -13.09 1.56
N GLU A 30 -12.77 -13.35 2.86
CA GLU A 30 -13.71 -12.90 3.88
C GLU A 30 -13.69 -11.37 4.05
N LEU A 31 -12.49 -10.78 4.18
CA LEU A 31 -12.32 -9.33 4.35
C LEU A 31 -12.75 -8.58 3.08
N TYR A 32 -12.35 -9.10 1.92
CA TYR A 32 -12.70 -8.51 0.62
C TYR A 32 -14.21 -8.52 0.38
N THR A 33 -14.89 -9.63 0.70
CA THR A 33 -16.35 -9.74 0.57
C THR A 33 -17.08 -8.76 1.48
N GLN A 34 -16.61 -8.58 2.72
CA GLN A 34 -17.19 -7.61 3.64
C GLN A 34 -17.01 -6.17 3.15
N LEU A 35 -15.80 -5.83 2.67
CA LEU A 35 -15.50 -4.52 2.09
C LEU A 35 -16.33 -4.22 0.85
N SER A 36 -16.49 -5.18 -0.06
CA SER A 36 -17.29 -4.98 -1.28
C SER A 36 -18.79 -4.90 -1.00
N SER A 37 -19.29 -5.66 -0.02
CA SER A 37 -20.73 -5.67 0.32
C SER A 37 -21.18 -4.41 1.06
N HIS A 38 -20.32 -3.84 1.91
CA HIS A 38 -20.65 -2.67 2.74
C HIS A 38 -19.71 -1.48 2.45
N GLN A 39 -19.30 -1.32 1.19
CA GLN A 39 -18.26 -0.37 0.80
C GLN A 39 -18.53 1.05 1.30
N ASP A 40 -19.73 1.57 1.11
CA ASP A 40 -20.06 2.94 1.49
C ASP A 40 -20.02 3.13 3.01
N GLN A 41 -20.47 2.14 3.79
CA GLN A 41 -20.42 2.18 5.25
C GLN A 41 -18.98 2.21 5.76
N TYR A 42 -18.11 1.34 5.24
CA TYR A 42 -16.68 1.34 5.57
C TYR A 42 -16.01 2.65 5.17
N ARG A 43 -16.26 3.17 3.96
CA ARG A 43 -15.72 4.46 3.50
C ARG A 43 -16.15 5.60 4.41
N GLY A 44 -17.42 5.65 4.79
CA GLY A 44 -17.94 6.69 5.69
C GLY A 44 -17.35 6.62 7.09
N LEU A 45 -17.29 5.41 7.66
CA LEU A 45 -16.72 5.17 8.98
C LEU A 45 -15.24 5.55 9.04
N PHE A 46 -14.44 5.04 8.10
CA PHE A 46 -13.01 5.32 8.07
C PHE A 46 -12.72 6.80 7.80
N ARG A 47 -13.49 7.45 6.92
CA ARG A 47 -13.37 8.88 6.67
C ARG A 47 -13.67 9.72 7.92
N ALA A 48 -14.68 9.34 8.71
CA ALA A 48 -14.99 10.02 9.97
C ALA A 48 -13.86 9.88 11.01
N MET A 49 -13.05 8.83 10.92
CA MET A 49 -11.86 8.60 11.75
C MET A 49 -10.57 9.22 11.18
N GLY A 50 -10.63 9.88 10.02
CA GLY A 50 -9.47 10.49 9.37
C GLY A 50 -8.69 9.60 8.41
N PHE A 51 -9.21 8.41 8.08
CA PHE A 51 -8.60 7.51 7.10
C PHE A 51 -9.31 7.60 5.75
N GLU A 52 -8.54 7.57 4.66
CA GLU A 52 -9.09 7.49 3.31
C GLU A 52 -9.00 6.05 2.79
N LEU A 53 -10.15 5.36 2.73
CA LEU A 53 -10.26 4.05 2.10
C LEU A 53 -10.41 4.18 0.58
N VAL A 54 -9.45 3.63 -0.16
CA VAL A 54 -9.48 3.55 -1.62
C VAL A 54 -10.01 2.19 -2.06
N CYS A 55 -10.87 2.20 -3.07
CA CYS A 55 -11.28 1.03 -3.85
C CYS A 55 -10.59 1.14 -5.22
N ASP A 56 -9.53 0.38 -5.43
CA ASP A 56 -8.74 0.42 -6.67
C ASP A 56 -9.41 -0.41 -7.76
N THR A 57 -9.38 0.04 -9.01
CA THR A 57 -9.98 -0.66 -10.15
C THR A 57 -9.35 -2.02 -10.42
N ARG A 58 -8.16 -2.28 -9.89
CA ARG A 58 -7.47 -3.58 -9.93
C ARG A 58 -8.03 -4.60 -8.92
N GLY A 59 -9.02 -4.24 -8.11
CA GLY A 59 -9.72 -5.17 -7.23
C GLY A 59 -9.05 -5.38 -5.87
N PHE A 60 -8.61 -4.30 -5.24
CA PHE A 60 -8.12 -4.30 -3.86
C PHE A 60 -8.45 -2.98 -3.13
N TYR A 61 -8.38 -3.03 -1.80
CA TYR A 61 -8.64 -1.92 -0.90
C TYR A 61 -7.40 -1.58 -0.06
N TYR A 62 -7.17 -0.29 0.18
CA TYR A 62 -6.06 0.18 1.01
C TYR A 62 -6.38 1.55 1.63
N PHE A 63 -5.66 1.91 2.69
CA PHE A 63 -5.65 3.28 3.19
C PHE A 63 -4.60 4.12 2.47
N VAL A 64 -4.97 5.34 2.08
CA VAL A 64 -3.99 6.33 1.64
C VAL A 64 -3.04 6.60 2.81
N PRO A 65 -1.72 6.39 2.65
CA PRO A 65 -0.77 6.80 3.67
C PRO A 65 -0.94 8.28 3.90
N GLU A 66 -1.05 8.70 5.17
CA GLU A 66 -0.96 10.11 5.50
C GLU A 66 0.34 10.64 4.87
N GLN A 67 0.27 11.76 4.15
CA GLN A 67 1.46 12.42 3.59
C GLN A 67 2.32 13.04 4.70
N VAL A 68 2.63 12.27 5.74
CA VAL A 68 3.82 12.48 6.55
C VAL A 68 4.97 12.07 5.65
N GLY A 69 5.35 13.01 4.77
CA GLY A 69 6.22 12.79 3.61
C GLY A 69 7.23 11.73 3.93
N ALA A 70 7.08 10.56 3.27
CA ALA A 70 7.78 9.34 3.64
C ALA A 70 9.23 9.72 3.92
N GLN A 71 9.62 9.74 5.20
CA GLN A 71 11.02 9.77 5.55
C GLN A 71 11.51 8.37 5.17
N VAL A 72 11.72 8.18 3.87
CA VAL A 72 12.46 7.05 3.32
C VAL A 72 13.68 6.96 4.21
N ASN A 73 13.81 5.85 4.93
CA ASN A 73 14.88 5.69 5.91
C ASN A 73 16.19 6.14 5.26
N LYS A 74 16.99 6.97 5.95
CA LYS A 74 18.24 7.51 5.41
C LYS A 74 19.12 6.43 4.77
N THR A 75 19.06 5.20 5.28
CA THR A 75 19.74 4.03 4.69
C THR A 75 19.22 3.69 3.29
N ALA A 76 17.90 3.66 3.07
CA ALA A 76 17.30 3.38 1.77
C ALA A 76 17.57 4.52 0.77
N GLN A 77 17.57 5.78 1.22
CA GLN A 77 18.00 6.91 0.38
C GLN A 77 19.47 6.78 -0.04
N ARG A 78 20.35 6.44 0.90
CA ARG A 78 21.78 6.21 0.61
C ARG A 78 21.99 5.03 -0.32
N LEU A 79 21.26 3.94 -0.14
CA LEU A 79 21.33 2.77 -1.01
C LEU A 79 20.88 3.13 -2.43
N ALA A 80 19.74 3.83 -2.59
CA ALA A 80 19.26 4.26 -3.89
C ALA A 80 20.26 5.19 -4.61
N LEU A 81 20.84 6.16 -3.90
CA LEU A 81 21.88 7.04 -4.44
C LEU A 81 23.14 6.24 -4.84
N PHE A 82 23.56 5.29 -4.00
CA PHE A 82 24.71 4.44 -4.30
C PHE A 82 24.47 3.57 -5.54
N THR A 83 23.31 2.92 -5.63
CA THR A 83 22.92 2.12 -6.80
C THR A 83 22.87 2.98 -8.06
N PHE A 84 22.34 4.21 -7.97
CA PHE A 84 22.31 5.15 -9.09
C PHE A 84 23.72 5.49 -9.59
N ILE A 85 24.61 5.90 -8.68
CA ILE A 85 26.02 6.20 -9.03
C ILE A 85 26.71 4.98 -9.64
N LEU A 86 26.46 3.79 -9.10
CA LEU A 86 27.05 2.55 -9.59
C LEU A 86 26.57 2.25 -11.02
N VAL A 87 25.28 2.44 -11.31
CA VAL A 87 24.71 2.28 -12.65
C VAL A 87 25.32 3.27 -13.65
N GLU A 88 25.39 4.55 -13.30
CA GLU A 88 26.01 5.58 -14.17
C GLU A 88 27.47 5.25 -14.45
N HIS A 89 28.22 4.88 -13.41
CA HIS A 89 29.65 4.52 -13.56
C HIS A 89 29.87 3.30 -14.46
N LEU A 90 29.01 2.29 -14.37
CA LEU A 90 29.09 1.12 -15.25
C LEU A 90 28.71 1.47 -16.70
N ALA A 91 27.68 2.31 -16.88
CA ALA A 91 27.26 2.78 -18.19
C ALA A 91 28.36 3.59 -18.88
N ASP A 92 29.06 4.46 -18.15
CA ASP A 92 30.20 5.23 -18.66
C ASP A 92 31.38 4.35 -19.10
N GLN A 93 31.48 3.13 -18.56
CA GLN A 93 32.47 2.12 -18.97
C GLN A 93 31.99 1.24 -20.13
N GLY A 94 30.80 1.51 -20.69
CA GLY A 94 30.19 0.69 -21.75
C GLY A 94 29.72 -0.68 -21.28
N ARG A 95 29.57 -0.89 -19.95
CA ARG A 95 29.04 -2.12 -19.38
C ARG A 95 27.53 -1.99 -19.21
N ASP A 96 26.78 -3.05 -19.51
CA ASP A 96 25.35 -3.09 -19.23
C ASP A 96 25.12 -3.13 -17.70
N PRO A 97 24.55 -2.08 -17.09
CA PRO A 97 24.39 -2.01 -15.65
C PRO A 97 23.42 -3.05 -15.10
N LEU A 98 22.42 -3.48 -15.88
CA LEU A 98 21.44 -4.47 -15.45
C LEU A 98 22.08 -5.85 -15.31
N SER A 99 22.97 -6.20 -16.24
CA SER A 99 23.72 -7.47 -16.21
C SER A 99 24.61 -7.63 -14.96
N VAL A 100 25.02 -6.53 -14.32
CA VAL A 100 25.87 -6.53 -13.12
C VAL A 100 25.02 -6.60 -11.84
N LEU A 101 23.82 -6.00 -11.85
CA LEU A 101 22.91 -5.98 -10.71
C LEU A 101 22.13 -7.29 -10.56
N ASP A 102 21.87 -8.00 -11.65
CA ASP A 102 21.15 -9.27 -11.64
C ASP A 102 22.02 -10.46 -11.17
N GLY A 103 23.32 -10.24 -10.94
CA GLY A 103 24.27 -11.28 -10.53
C GLY A 103 24.42 -12.34 -11.62
N GLY A 104 25.18 -11.99 -12.67
CA GLY A 104 25.36 -12.77 -13.90
C GLY A 104 25.50 -14.29 -13.77
#